data_AF-U2B745-F1
#
_entry.id   AF-U2B745-F1
#
_cell.length_a   1.000
_cell.length_b   1.000
_cell.length_c   1.000
_cell.angle_alpha   90.00
_cell.angle_beta   90.00
_cell.angle_gamma   90.00
#
_symmetry.space_group_name_H-M   'P 1'
#
loop_
_entity.id
_entity.type
_entity.pdbx_description
1 polymer ?
#
loop_
_entity_poly.entity_id
_entity_poly.type
_entity_poly.pdbx_seq_one_letter_code
_entity_poly.pdbx_strand_id
1 'polypeptide(L)'
;MKTFHPLALAVLAGLAATPAFAAEPKGQVLVLLSSENQLALKDGQHYATGYYLNEFGVPADRLLKAGYELVLVTPRGNAPSVDQKSVDPQYFGGDAAEMQRIQQVVAGLPGIDDSLSLDEVLAGDLGQYEGLFIPGGHAPLIDLANNPQVGALLRHFHQAGKPTAAICHGPIALL
;
A
#
# COMPACT_ATOMS: atom_id res chain seq x y z
N MET A 1 60.24 37.06 -41.20
CA MET A 1 59.03 36.39 -41.75
C MET A 1 58.58 35.32 -40.76
N LYS A 2 57.28 35.33 -40.43
CA LYS A 2 56.48 34.24 -39.81
C LYS A 2 56.72 33.99 -38.31
N THR A 3 55.73 33.84 -37.42
CA THR A 3 54.26 33.92 -37.46
C THR A 3 53.80 33.90 -35.99
N PHE A 4 52.91 34.80 -35.58
CA PHE A 4 52.20 34.71 -34.29
C PHE A 4 51.17 33.57 -34.34
N HIS A 5 51.08 32.76 -33.29
CA HIS A 5 49.98 31.80 -33.06
C HIS A 5 49.25 32.18 -31.76
N PRO A 6 47.95 32.53 -31.80
CA PRO A 6 47.10 32.52 -30.62
C PRO A 6 46.42 31.15 -30.51
N LEU A 7 46.43 30.50 -29.35
CA LEU A 7 45.59 29.31 -29.14
C LEU A 7 44.80 29.42 -27.83
N ALA A 8 43.53 29.80 -28.04
CA ALA A 8 42.30 29.38 -27.40
C ALA A 8 42.31 28.96 -25.92
N LEU A 9 41.68 29.80 -25.09
CA LEU A 9 41.16 29.46 -23.78
C LEU A 9 39.89 28.59 -23.96
N ALA A 10 39.98 27.29 -23.65
CA ALA A 10 38.82 26.40 -23.65
C ALA A 10 38.03 26.60 -22.35
N VAL A 11 36.82 27.18 -22.45
CA VAL A 11 35.86 27.22 -21.35
C VAL A 11 35.09 25.90 -21.34
N LEU A 12 35.39 25.02 -20.38
CA LEU A 12 34.53 23.87 -20.09
C LEU A 12 33.27 24.38 -19.37
N ALA A 13 32.16 24.44 -20.10
CA ALA A 13 30.83 24.56 -19.49
C ALA A 13 30.43 23.18 -18.95
N GLY A 14 30.50 23.00 -17.63
CA GLY A 14 29.96 21.82 -16.96
C GLY A 14 28.44 21.83 -17.00
N LEU A 15 27.82 20.81 -17.60
CA LEU A 15 26.39 20.56 -17.44
C LEU A 15 26.13 20.14 -15.99
N ALA A 16 25.58 21.06 -15.19
CA ALA A 16 24.97 20.69 -13.92
C ALA A 16 23.64 19.98 -14.21
N ALA A 17 23.60 18.66 -14.01
CA ALA A 17 22.33 17.92 -13.99
C ALA A 17 21.56 18.35 -12.74
N THR A 18 20.45 19.05 -12.92
CA THR A 18 19.50 19.32 -11.84
C THR A 18 18.86 18.00 -11.41
N PRO A 19 18.82 17.66 -10.11
CA PRO A 19 18.08 16.49 -9.66
C PRO A 19 16.60 16.72 -9.99
N ALA A 20 15.96 15.72 -10.61
CA ALA A 20 14.52 15.71 -10.74
C ALA A 20 13.93 15.59 -9.34
N PHE A 21 13.41 16.70 -8.79
CA PHE A 21 12.61 16.65 -7.58
C PHE A 21 11.37 15.81 -7.90
N ALA A 22 11.20 14.70 -7.18
CA ALA A 22 9.93 13.97 -7.20
C ALA A 22 8.82 14.95 -6.79
N ALA A 23 7.71 14.95 -7.52
CA ALA A 23 6.55 15.78 -7.17
C ALA A 23 6.08 15.40 -5.76
N GLU A 24 5.73 16.40 -4.94
CA GLU A 24 5.20 16.12 -3.60
C GLU A 24 3.90 15.32 -3.67
N PRO A 25 3.68 14.37 -2.74
CA PRO A 25 2.45 13.60 -2.67
C PRO A 25 1.23 14.51 -2.50
N LYS A 26 0.10 14.11 -3.10
CA LYS A 26 -1.20 14.75 -2.88
C LYS A 26 -1.78 14.52 -1.47
N GLY A 27 -1.19 13.59 -0.72
CA GLY A 27 -1.62 13.16 0.59
C GLY A 27 -1.37 11.66 0.79
N GLN A 28 -1.70 11.16 1.98
CA GLN A 28 -1.50 9.76 2.36
C GLN A 28 -2.83 9.03 2.49
N VAL A 29 -2.91 7.80 1.97
CA VAL A 29 -4.04 6.89 2.22
C VAL A 29 -3.56 5.81 3.18
N LEU A 30 -4.28 5.64 4.29
CA LEU A 30 -4.03 4.58 5.24
C LEU A 30 -4.63 3.28 4.71
N VAL A 31 -3.83 2.22 4.60
CA VAL A 31 -4.27 0.90 4.11
C VAL A 31 -4.25 -0.10 5.26
N LEU A 32 -5.43 -0.48 5.73
CA LEU A 32 -5.61 -1.46 6.80
C LEU A 32 -5.65 -2.87 6.24
N LEU A 33 -4.62 -3.65 6.56
CA LEU A 33 -4.48 -5.06 6.23
C LEU A 33 -4.61 -5.91 7.50
N SER A 34 -4.91 -7.19 7.34
CA SER A 34 -4.93 -8.15 8.45
C SER A 34 -3.52 -8.52 8.90
N SER A 35 -3.35 -8.77 10.19
CA SER A 35 -2.14 -9.35 10.77
C SER A 35 -2.09 -10.87 10.60
N GLU A 36 -3.22 -11.49 10.26
CA GLU A 36 -3.44 -12.93 10.25
C GLU A 36 -3.34 -13.53 8.85
N ASN A 37 -3.02 -14.82 8.78
CA ASN A 37 -2.91 -15.56 7.52
C ASN A 37 -3.44 -17.00 7.60
N GLN A 38 -4.12 -17.36 8.69
CA GLN A 38 -4.73 -18.67 8.85
C GLN A 38 -6.09 -18.56 9.52
N LEU A 39 -7.14 -18.92 8.79
CA LEU A 39 -8.50 -18.99 9.30
C LEU A 39 -8.77 -20.39 9.85
N ALA A 40 -9.13 -20.49 11.13
CA ALA A 40 -9.59 -21.74 11.72
C ALA A 40 -11.00 -22.09 11.21
N LEU A 41 -11.17 -23.32 10.72
CA LEU A 41 -12.45 -23.85 10.24
C LEU A 41 -13.15 -24.68 11.32
N LYS A 42 -14.47 -24.87 11.17
CA LYS A 42 -15.31 -25.56 12.16
C LYS A 42 -14.93 -27.02 12.42
N ASP A 43 -14.30 -27.67 11.45
CA ASP A 43 -13.83 -29.05 11.52
C ASP A 43 -12.41 -29.18 12.12
N GLY A 44 -11.84 -28.08 12.59
CA GLY A 44 -10.50 -28.03 13.16
C GLY A 44 -9.38 -27.91 12.11
N GLN A 45 -9.71 -27.82 10.82
CA GLN A 45 -8.73 -27.52 9.79
C GLN A 45 -8.36 -26.03 9.78
N HIS A 46 -7.22 -25.71 9.17
CA HIS A 46 -6.77 -24.33 8.96
C HIS A 46 -6.77 -24.01 7.48
N TYR A 47 -7.36 -22.87 7.14
CA TYR A 47 -7.36 -22.31 5.80
C TYR A 47 -6.30 -21.22 5.70
N ALA A 48 -5.20 -21.50 5.00
CA ALA A 48 -4.19 -20.50 4.70
C ALA A 48 -4.78 -19.39 3.82
N THR A 49 -4.56 -18.14 4.19
CA THR A 49 -5.11 -16.96 3.53
C THR A 49 -4.21 -15.73 3.74
N GLY A 50 -4.73 -14.56 3.41
CA GLY A 50 -4.04 -13.28 3.42
C GLY A 50 -4.91 -12.23 2.73
N TYR A 51 -4.29 -11.11 2.34
CA TYR A 51 -4.92 -10.19 1.39
C TYR A 51 -4.98 -10.80 0.00
N TYR A 52 -6.01 -10.48 -0.79
CA TYR A 52 -6.03 -10.84 -2.20
C TYR A 52 -5.20 -9.87 -3.03
N LEU A 53 -4.26 -10.39 -3.83
CA LEU A 53 -3.28 -9.61 -4.57
C LEU A 53 -3.93 -8.58 -5.50
N ASN A 54 -4.93 -8.97 -6.27
CA ASN A 54 -5.64 -8.06 -7.17
C ASN A 54 -6.46 -7.01 -6.39
N GLU A 55 -7.03 -7.40 -5.25
CA GLU A 55 -7.87 -6.52 -4.42
C GLU A 55 -7.06 -5.49 -3.65
N PHE A 56 -5.80 -5.78 -3.29
CA PHE A 56 -4.89 -4.79 -2.70
C PHE A 56 -4.06 -4.07 -3.78
N GLY A 57 -3.34 -4.83 -4.59
CA GLY A 57 -2.30 -4.32 -5.47
C GLY A 57 -2.83 -3.49 -6.64
N VAL A 58 -3.99 -3.82 -7.21
CA VAL A 58 -4.58 -3.02 -8.30
C VAL A 58 -5.04 -1.65 -7.78
N PRO A 59 -5.83 -1.53 -6.69
CA PRO A 59 -6.14 -0.24 -6.10
C PRO A 59 -4.89 0.53 -5.63
N ALA A 60 -3.90 -0.15 -5.03
CA ALA A 60 -2.65 0.48 -4.62
C ALA A 60 -1.94 1.13 -5.82
N ASP A 61 -1.77 0.41 -6.93
CA ASP A 61 -1.19 0.94 -8.17
C ASP A 61 -1.95 2.17 -8.69
N ARG A 62 -3.29 2.19 -8.59
CA ARG A 62 -4.10 3.35 -8.99
C ARG A 62 -3.91 4.55 -8.07
N LEU A 63 -3.83 4.34 -6.76
CA LEU A 63 -3.60 5.41 -5.78
C LEU A 63 -2.21 6.03 -5.95
N LEU A 64 -1.17 5.21 -6.11
CA LEU A 64 0.20 5.68 -6.39
C LEU A 64 0.24 6.51 -7.68
N LYS A 65 -0.35 6.01 -8.78
CA LYS A 65 -0.44 6.73 -10.05
C LYS A 65 -1.24 8.03 -9.97
N ALA A 66 -2.20 8.12 -9.04
CA ALA A 66 -2.96 9.34 -8.79
C ALA A 66 -2.18 10.39 -7.96
N GLY A 67 -1.02 10.00 -7.41
CA GLY A 67 -0.12 10.85 -6.64
C GLY A 67 -0.27 10.73 -5.12
N TYR A 68 -0.91 9.68 -4.61
CA TYR A 68 -1.01 9.42 -3.17
C TYR A 68 0.11 8.52 -2.68
N GLU A 69 0.55 8.75 -1.46
CA GLU A 69 1.36 7.79 -0.70
C GLU A 69 0.45 6.79 0.02
N LEU A 70 0.94 5.57 0.20
CA LEU A 70 0.24 4.54 0.96
C LEU A 70 0.98 4.28 2.25
N VAL A 71 0.26 4.32 3.37
CA VAL A 71 0.77 3.92 4.68
C VAL A 71 0.11 2.63 5.07
N LEU A 72 0.89 1.56 5.20
CA LEU A 72 0.38 0.23 5.51
C LEU A 72 0.30 0.05 7.02
N VAL A 73 -0.86 -0.44 7.48
CA VAL A 73 -1.10 -0.75 8.89
C VAL A 73 -1.72 -2.13 9.02
N THR A 74 -1.26 -2.89 10.01
CA THR A 74 -1.92 -4.12 10.49
C THR A 74 -2.19 -3.99 11.98
N PRO A 75 -3.16 -4.73 12.55
CA PRO A 75 -3.39 -4.70 14.00
C PRO A 75 -2.14 -4.82 14.87
N ARG A 76 -1.19 -5.68 14.50
CA ARG A 76 0.04 -5.93 15.28
C ARG A 76 1.31 -5.27 14.73
N GLY A 77 1.25 -4.59 13.58
CA GLY A 77 2.43 -4.06 12.91
C GLY A 77 3.33 -5.11 12.29
N ASN A 78 2.85 -6.34 12.07
CA ASN A 78 3.59 -7.34 11.30
C ASN A 78 3.32 -7.20 9.80
N ALA A 79 4.26 -7.72 9.00
CA ALA A 79 4.08 -7.87 7.57
C ALA A 79 2.78 -8.65 7.25
N PRO A 80 1.88 -8.10 6.43
CA PRO A 80 0.68 -8.81 5.99
C PRO A 80 1.05 -9.87 4.95
N SER A 81 0.35 -11.00 4.96
CA SER A 81 0.58 -12.09 4.00
C SER A 81 -0.34 -11.96 2.79
N VAL A 82 0.16 -12.27 1.60
CA VAL A 82 -0.69 -12.49 0.41
C VAL A 82 -1.35 -13.86 0.48
N ASP A 83 -2.64 -13.94 0.12
CA ASP A 83 -3.29 -15.22 -0.13
C ASP A 83 -2.75 -15.80 -1.44
N GLN A 84 -1.99 -16.91 -1.37
CA GLN A 84 -1.37 -17.52 -2.54
C GLN A 84 -2.37 -17.91 -3.62
N LYS A 85 -3.64 -18.16 -3.26
CA LYS A 85 -4.69 -18.45 -4.25
C LYS A 85 -5.00 -17.25 -5.14
N SER A 86 -4.78 -16.04 -4.65
CA SER A 86 -4.99 -14.81 -5.43
C SER A 86 -3.85 -14.49 -6.40
N VAL A 87 -2.72 -15.21 -6.30
CA VAL A 87 -1.59 -15.14 -7.24
C VAL A 87 -1.88 -16.05 -8.43
N ASP A 88 -2.94 -15.70 -9.16
CA ASP A 88 -3.41 -16.45 -10.32
C ASP A 88 -3.88 -15.47 -11.42
N PRO A 89 -3.41 -15.61 -12.67
CA PRO A 89 -3.81 -14.76 -13.80
C PRO A 89 -5.32 -14.66 -14.01
N GLN A 90 -6.13 -15.63 -13.54
CA GLN A 90 -7.59 -15.55 -13.63
C GLN A 90 -8.16 -14.28 -12.96
N TYR A 91 -7.51 -13.78 -11.90
CA TYR A 91 -7.90 -12.55 -11.20
C TYR A 91 -7.43 -11.27 -11.90
N PHE A 92 -6.70 -11.43 -13.01
CA PHE A 92 -6.16 -10.36 -13.85
C PHE A 92 -6.63 -10.50 -15.30
N GLY A 93 -7.81 -11.09 -15.51
CA GLY A 93 -8.38 -11.27 -16.86
C GLY A 93 -7.59 -12.24 -17.74
N GLY A 94 -6.81 -13.14 -17.15
CA GLY A 94 -5.90 -14.05 -17.84
C GLY A 94 -4.51 -13.46 -18.13
N ASP A 95 -4.24 -12.21 -17.73
CA ASP A 95 -2.96 -11.54 -17.98
C ASP A 95 -1.95 -11.83 -16.86
N ALA A 96 -1.05 -12.80 -17.13
CA ALA A 96 0.03 -13.13 -16.21
C ALA A 96 1.09 -12.02 -16.07
N ALA A 97 1.28 -11.19 -17.10
CA ALA A 97 2.24 -10.10 -17.04
C ALA A 97 1.71 -8.98 -16.13
N GLU A 98 0.42 -8.66 -16.21
CA GLU A 98 -0.22 -7.70 -15.31
C GLU A 98 -0.20 -8.21 -13.86
N MET A 99 -0.49 -9.49 -13.63
CA MET A 99 -0.35 -10.09 -12.30
C MET A 99 1.07 -9.89 -11.74
N GLN A 100 2.10 -10.24 -12.51
CA GLN A 100 3.50 -10.07 -12.09
C GLN A 100 3.86 -8.61 -11.83
N ARG A 101 3.39 -7.69 -12.68
CA ARG A 101 3.58 -6.25 -12.47
C ARG A 101 2.94 -5.78 -11.17
N ILE A 102 1.73 -6.24 -10.86
CA ILE A 102 1.04 -5.91 -9.61
C ILE A 102 1.75 -6.53 -8.40
N GLN A 103 2.31 -7.74 -8.51
CA GLN A 103 3.18 -8.30 -7.47
C GLN A 103 4.39 -7.39 -7.19
N GLN A 104 5.03 -6.87 -8.25
CA GLN A 104 6.15 -5.95 -8.11
C GLN A 104 5.74 -4.61 -7.48
N VAL A 105 4.56 -4.09 -7.81
CA VAL A 105 4.02 -2.89 -7.16
C VAL A 105 3.90 -3.13 -5.66
N VAL A 106 3.23 -4.21 -5.25
CA VAL A 106 3.01 -4.52 -3.83
C VAL A 106 4.33 -4.76 -3.09
N ALA A 107 5.25 -5.52 -3.69
CA ALA A 107 6.57 -5.77 -3.12
C ALA A 107 7.44 -4.50 -3.00
N GLY A 108 7.16 -3.47 -3.79
CA GLY A 108 7.83 -2.18 -3.73
C GLY A 108 7.20 -1.16 -2.77
N LEU A 109 6.07 -1.50 -2.13
CA LEU A 109 5.40 -0.57 -1.21
C LEU A 109 6.22 -0.39 0.07
N PRO A 110 6.48 0.86 0.50
CA PRO A 110 7.02 1.11 1.82
C PRO A 110 6.14 0.48 2.90
N GLY A 111 6.77 -0.22 3.84
CA GLY A 111 6.08 -0.86 4.96
C GLY A 111 5.43 -2.22 4.66
N ILE A 112 5.59 -2.80 3.45
CA ILE A 112 5.05 -4.15 3.16
C ILE A 112 5.69 -5.24 4.03
N ASP A 113 6.98 -5.08 4.35
CA ASP A 113 7.73 -6.02 5.22
C ASP A 113 7.75 -5.60 6.69
N ASP A 114 7.33 -4.37 7.01
CA ASP A 114 7.36 -3.76 8.34
C ASP A 114 6.28 -2.68 8.44
N SER A 115 5.03 -3.14 8.63
CA SER A 115 3.86 -2.26 8.64
C SER A 115 3.71 -1.58 9.99
N LEU A 116 3.08 -0.40 10.04
CA LEU A 116 2.71 0.19 11.32
C LEU A 116 1.69 -0.69 12.03
N SER A 117 1.70 -0.66 13.36
CA SER A 117 0.63 -1.20 14.19
C SER A 117 -0.55 -0.23 14.32
N LEU A 118 -1.73 -0.75 14.68
CA LEU A 118 -2.86 0.12 15.03
C LEU A 118 -2.55 1.00 16.24
N ASP A 119 -1.75 0.52 17.20
CA ASP A 119 -1.33 1.33 18.35
C ASP A 119 -0.52 2.56 17.92
N GLU A 120 0.47 2.38 17.05
CA GLU A 120 1.29 3.48 16.53
C GLU A 120 0.46 4.48 15.74
N VAL A 121 -0.42 3.99 14.86
CA VAL A 121 -1.28 4.85 14.03
C VAL A 121 -2.29 5.62 14.89
N LEU A 122 -2.89 5.00 15.90
CA LEU A 122 -3.85 5.65 16.81
C LEU A 122 -3.19 6.63 17.79
N ALA A 123 -1.90 6.45 18.10
CA ALA A 123 -1.13 7.40 18.89
C ALA A 123 -0.69 8.65 18.07
N GLY A 124 -0.71 8.55 16.74
CA GLY A 124 -0.36 9.61 15.82
C GLY A 124 -1.54 10.52 15.42
N ASP A 125 -1.28 11.39 14.43
CA ASP A 125 -2.32 12.26 13.86
C ASP A 125 -3.06 11.57 12.71
N LEU A 126 -4.24 11.02 12.99
CA LEU A 126 -5.11 10.46 11.95
C LEU A 126 -5.63 11.53 10.95
N GLY A 127 -5.53 12.80 11.31
CA GLY A 127 -5.84 13.96 10.48
C GLY A 127 -4.99 14.05 9.21
N GLN A 128 -3.79 13.45 9.19
CA GLN A 128 -2.88 13.50 8.05
C GLN A 128 -3.29 12.60 6.87
N TYR A 129 -4.19 11.63 7.08
CA TYR A 129 -4.60 10.68 6.05
C TYR A 129 -5.82 11.17 5.28
N GLU A 130 -5.79 11.14 3.95
CA GLU A 130 -6.91 11.55 3.08
C GLU A 130 -8.06 10.54 3.06
N GLY A 131 -7.81 9.29 3.45
CA GLY A 131 -8.82 8.23 3.47
C GLY A 131 -8.29 6.91 4.01
N LEU A 132 -9.22 5.97 4.21
CA LEU A 132 -8.95 4.61 4.67
C LEU A 132 -9.29 3.62 3.56
N PHE A 133 -8.38 2.69 3.30
CA PHE A 133 -8.61 1.58 2.38
C PHE A 133 -8.44 0.23 3.10
N ILE A 134 -9.40 -0.67 2.92
CA ILE A 134 -9.43 -2.00 3.53
C ILE A 134 -9.56 -3.05 2.42
N PRO A 135 -8.43 -3.62 1.95
CA PRO A 135 -8.44 -4.71 0.98
C PRO A 135 -9.15 -5.96 1.53
N GLY A 136 -9.57 -6.84 0.62
CA GLY A 136 -10.19 -8.11 0.98
C GLY A 136 -9.20 -9.28 1.02
N GLY A 137 -9.66 -10.46 0.61
CA GLY A 137 -9.16 -11.76 1.08
C GLY A 137 -9.83 -12.22 2.37
N HIS A 138 -9.58 -13.45 2.85
CA HIS A 138 -10.31 -13.98 4.02
C HIS A 138 -9.67 -13.60 5.36
N ALA A 139 -8.44 -13.07 5.35
CA ALA A 139 -7.74 -12.67 6.57
C ALA A 139 -8.50 -11.62 7.44
N PRO A 140 -9.15 -10.58 6.86
CA PRO A 140 -10.02 -9.66 7.60
C PRO A 140 -11.05 -10.31 8.54
N LEU A 141 -11.52 -11.52 8.22
CA LEU A 141 -12.48 -12.26 9.03
C LEU A 141 -11.94 -12.63 10.43
N ILE A 142 -10.62 -12.66 10.58
CA ILE A 142 -9.95 -13.20 11.75
C ILE A 142 -9.73 -12.12 12.81
N ASP A 143 -9.22 -10.96 12.41
CA ASP A 143 -8.71 -9.94 13.34
C ASP A 143 -9.22 -8.51 13.12
N LEU A 144 -10.03 -8.24 12.09
CA LEU A 144 -10.57 -6.90 11.86
C LEU A 144 -11.99 -6.71 12.40
N ALA A 145 -12.87 -7.71 12.22
CA ALA A 145 -14.31 -7.60 12.50
C ALA A 145 -14.68 -7.22 13.95
N ASN A 146 -13.91 -7.70 14.94
CA ASN A 146 -14.21 -7.48 16.36
C ASN A 146 -13.11 -6.68 17.07
N ASN A 147 -12.32 -5.92 16.31
CA ASN A 147 -11.18 -5.20 16.86
C ASN A 147 -11.59 -3.76 17.26
N PRO A 148 -11.52 -3.41 18.56
CA PRO A 148 -11.93 -2.09 19.02
C PRO A 148 -11.08 -0.94 18.44
N GLN A 149 -9.82 -1.21 18.08
CA GLN A 149 -8.93 -0.23 17.44
C GLN A 149 -9.33 0.03 16.00
N VAL A 150 -9.75 -1.02 15.26
CA VAL A 150 -10.33 -0.87 13.92
C VAL A 150 -11.61 -0.04 13.99
N GLY A 151 -12.47 -0.31 14.98
CA GLY A 151 -13.66 0.49 15.23
C GLY A 151 -13.33 1.96 15.56
N ALA A 152 -12.26 2.23 16.32
CA ALA A 152 -11.81 3.59 16.61
C ALA A 152 -11.34 4.33 15.35
N LEU A 153 -10.56 3.64 14.51
CA LEU A 153 -10.09 4.14 13.22
C LEU A 153 -11.27 4.51 12.32
N LEU A 154 -12.21 3.58 12.12
CA LEU A 154 -13.40 3.79 11.28
C LEU A 154 -14.26 4.96 11.75
N ARG A 155 -14.48 5.08 13.07
CA ARG A 155 -15.22 6.22 13.65
C ARG A 155 -14.51 7.55 13.36
N HIS A 156 -13.19 7.60 13.48
CA HIS A 156 -12.42 8.80 13.16
C HIS A 156 -12.62 9.24 11.70
N PHE A 157 -12.39 8.34 10.73
CA PHE A 157 -12.55 8.66 9.31
C PHE A 157 -13.97 9.10 8.98
N HIS A 158 -14.98 8.42 9.53
CA HIS A 158 -16.38 8.79 9.35
C HIS A 158 -16.71 10.19 9.92
N GLN A 159 -16.29 10.47 11.16
CA GLN A 159 -16.53 11.76 11.81
C GLN A 159 -15.80 12.91 11.12
N ALA A 160 -14.62 12.65 10.56
CA ALA A 160 -13.85 13.61 9.79
C ALA A 160 -14.38 13.83 8.36
N GLY A 161 -15.42 13.10 7.94
CA GLY A 161 -15.96 13.17 6.57
C GLY A 161 -15.00 12.64 5.51
N LYS A 162 -14.03 11.80 5.91
CA LYS A 162 -13.03 11.21 5.02
C LYS A 162 -13.53 9.88 4.45
N PRO A 163 -13.22 9.55 3.19
CA PRO A 163 -13.70 8.34 2.55
C PRO A 163 -13.08 7.07 3.17
N THR A 164 -13.91 6.03 3.27
CA THR A 164 -13.49 4.65 3.53
C THR A 164 -13.87 3.78 2.34
N ALA A 165 -12.89 3.10 1.76
CA ALA A 165 -13.08 2.11 0.72
C ALA A 165 -12.80 0.70 1.28
N ALA A 166 -13.67 -0.26 1.01
CA ALA A 166 -13.50 -1.65 1.40
C ALA A 166 -14.00 -2.59 0.30
N ILE A 167 -13.34 -3.73 0.10
CA ILE A 167 -13.64 -4.66 -0.99
C ILE A 167 -13.69 -6.12 -0.51
N CYS A 168 -14.57 -6.93 -1.11
CA CYS A 168 -14.72 -8.37 -0.86
C CYS A 168 -15.09 -8.67 0.61
N HIS A 169 -14.19 -9.23 1.41
CA HIS A 169 -14.41 -9.44 2.86
C HIS A 169 -13.80 -8.33 3.72
N GLY A 170 -13.06 -7.38 3.16
CA GLY A 170 -12.63 -6.16 3.85
C GLY A 170 -13.78 -5.41 4.56
N PRO A 171 -15.01 -5.31 3.99
CA PRO A 171 -16.16 -4.71 4.64
C PRO A 171 -16.58 -5.37 5.96
N ILE A 172 -16.08 -6.56 6.32
CA ILE A 172 -16.37 -7.15 7.63
C ILE A 172 -15.83 -6.30 8.79
N ALA A 173 -14.82 -5.46 8.54
CA ALA A 173 -14.31 -4.49 9.51
C ALA A 173 -15.36 -3.48 9.98
N LEU A 174 -16.50 -3.36 9.28
CA LEU A 174 -17.59 -2.43 9.59
C LEU A 174 -18.63 -2.98 10.58
N LEU A 175 -18.49 -4.24 11.01
CA LEU A 175 -19.36 -4.87 12.03
C LEU A 175 -18.98 -4.43 13.44
#